data_AF-A0A183D678-F1
#
_entry.id   AF-A0A183D678-F1
#
_cell.length_a   1.000
_cell.length_b   1.000
_cell.length_c   1.000
_cell.angle_alpha   90.00
_cell.angle_beta   90.00
_cell.angle_gamma   90.00
#
_symmetry.space_group_name_H-M   'P 1'
#
loop_
_entity.id
_entity.type
_entity.pdbx_description
1 polymer ?
#
loop_
_entity_poly.entity_id
_entity_poly.type
_entity_poly.pdbx_seq_one_letter_code
_entity_poly.pdbx_strand_id
1 'polypeptide(L)' 'MDQARYIAYQLCYAVKFMHDNRLTHTDLKPENILVIEDSKKKRPMKVVEDARVRLIDLGSATF' A
#
# COMPACT_ATOMS: atom_id res chain seq x y z
N MET A 1 3.94 1.41 17.08
CA MET A 1 2.76 0.60 16.68
C MET A 1 1.79 1.36 15.77
N ASP A 2 1.81 2.70 15.74
CA ASP A 2 0.81 3.47 15.00
C ASP A 2 0.97 3.43 13.47
N GLN A 3 2.21 3.34 12.98
CA GLN A 3 2.46 3.25 11.53
C GLN A 3 1.92 1.96 10.92
N ALA A 4 2.10 0.82 11.59
CA ALA A 4 1.57 -0.46 11.12
C ALA A 4 0.03 -0.43 11.05
N ARG A 5 -0.63 0.15 12.06
CA ARG A 5 -2.08 0.35 12.06
C ARG A 5 -2.53 1.26 10.91
N TYR A 6 -1.81 2.36 10.67
CA TYR A 6 -2.12 3.30 9.61
C TYR A 6 -1.94 2.71 8.21
N ILE A 7 -0.90 1.90 8.00
CA ILE A 7 -0.68 1.16 6.76
C ILE A 7 -1.81 0.14 6.56
N ALA A 8 -2.11 -0.67 7.58
CA ALA A 8 -3.17 -1.67 7.51
C ALA A 8 -4.54 -1.05 7.17
N TYR A 9 -4.87 0.08 7.79
CA TYR A 9 -6.09 0.82 7.49
C TYR A 9 -6.17 1.24 6.01
N GLN A 10 -5.10 1.83 5.47
CA GLN A 10 -5.05 2.25 4.06
C GLN A 10 -5.17 1.05 3.10
N LEU A 11 -4.53 -0.08 3.42
CA LEU A 11 -4.63 -1.30 2.63
C LEU A 11 -6.06 -1.86 2.63
N CYS A 12 -6.69 -1.95 3.80
CA CYS A 12 -8.08 -2.39 3.92
C CYS A 12 -9.02 -1.48 3.12
N TYR A 13 -8.78 -0.16 3.15
CA TYR A 13 -9.57 0.80 2.38
C TYR A 13 -9.40 0.62 0.87
N ALA A 14 -8.17 0.43 0.39
CA ALA A 14 -7.89 0.18 -1.03
C ALA A 14 -8.51 -1.14 -1.53
N VAL A 15 -8.36 -2.22 -0.75
CA VAL A 15 -8.93 -3.53 -1.08
C VAL A 15 -10.46 -3.48 -1.05
N LYS A 16 -11.06 -2.80 -0.07
CA LYS A 16 -12.51 -2.57 -0.05
C LYS A 16 -12.98 -1.86 -1.32
N PHE A 17 -12.29 -0.80 -1.75
CA PHE A 17 -12.62 -0.10 -2.98
C PHE A 17 -12.59 -1.04 -4.20
N MET A 18 -11.61 -1.93 -4.29
CA MET A 18 -11.58 -2.95 -5.35
C MET A 18 -12.78 -3.90 -5.26
N HIS A 19 -13.08 -4.42 -4.07
CA HIS A 19 -14.22 -5.32 -3.86
C HIS A 19 -15.58 -4.66 -4.17
N ASP A 20 -15.75 -3.38 -3.84
CA ASP A 20 -16.94 -2.60 -4.18
C ASP A 20 -17.12 -2.49 -5.71
N ASN A 21 -16.02 -2.59 -6.47
CA ASN A 21 -15.99 -2.64 -7.94
C ASN A 21 -15.92 -4.06 -8.52
N ARG A 22 -16.20 -5.09 -7.71
CA ARG A 22 -16.14 -6.51 -8.09
C ARG A 22 -14.77 -6.91 -8.65
N LEU A 23 -13.70 -6.36 -8.09
CA LEU A 23 -12.33 -6.72 -8.43
C LEU A 23 -11.64 -7.32 -7.22
N THR A 24 -11.04 -8.50 -7.41
CA THR A 24 -10.20 -9.18 -6.43
C THR A 24 -8.75 -9.06 -6.87
N HIS A 25 -7.85 -8.57 -6.00
CA HIS A 25 -6.43 -8.37 -6.35
C HIS A 25 -5.65 -9.67 -6.57
N THR A 26 -5.92 -10.72 -5.78
CA THR A 26 -5.27 -12.05 -5.76
C THR A 26 -3.79 -12.11 -5.37
N ASP A 27 -2.99 -11.07 -5.61
CA ASP A 27 -1.54 -11.04 -5.31
C ASP A 27 -1.16 -9.96 -4.27
N LEU A 28 -1.78 -10.02 -3.08
CA LEU A 28 -1.46 -9.09 -1.98
C LEU A 28 -0.19 -9.54 -1.26
N LYS A 29 0.90 -8.80 -1.47
CA LYS A 29 2.22 -9.03 -0.87
C LYS A 29 2.96 -7.71 -0.66
N PRO A 30 3.97 -7.64 0.24
CA PRO A 30 4.71 -6.39 0.51
C PRO A 30 5.28 -5.71 -0.73
N GLU A 31 5.68 -6.49 -1.73
CA GLU A 31 6.24 -6.02 -3.01
C GLU A 31 5.23 -5.19 -3.82
N ASN A 32 3.94 -5.44 -3.63
CA ASN A 32 2.84 -4.74 -4.30
C ASN A 32 2.29 -3.57 -3.46
N ILE A 33 2.98 -3.17 -2.39
CA ILE A 33 2.60 -2.04 -1.52
C ILE A 33 3.67 -0.97 -1.61
N LEU A 34 3.36 0.12 -2.30
CA LEU A 34 4.28 1.24 -2.47
C LEU A 34 4.10 2.27 -1.35
N VAL A 35 5.15 2.52 -0.57
CA VAL A 35 5.21 3.64 0.39
C VAL A 35 5.48 4.94 -0.36
N ILE A 36 4.64 5.95 -0.16
CA ILE A 36 4.83 7.28 -0.75
C ILE A 36 5.79 8.07 0.12
N GLU A 37 6.99 8.33 -0.38
CA GLU A 37 7.95 9.22 0.27
C GLU A 37 8.24 10.42 -0.63
N ASP A 38 8.04 11.63 -0.13
CA ASP A 38 8.32 12.88 -0.86
C ASP A 38 9.79 13.33 -0.70
N SER A 39 10.60 12.55 0.02
CA SER A 39 11.95 12.91 0.41
C SER A 39 12.97 12.49 -0.66
N LYS A 40 13.54 13.48 -1.37
CA LYS A 40 14.68 13.29 -2.29
C LYS A 40 16.02 13.07 -1.59
N LYS A 41 16.03 12.97 -0.25
CA LYS A 41 17.26 12.92 0.54
C LYS A 41 17.76 11.48 0.66
N LYS A 42 18.96 11.20 0.14
CA LYS A 42 19.67 9.95 0.39
C LYS A 42 20.23 9.98 1.81
N ARG A 43 19.54 9.34 2.75
CA ARG A 43 20.03 9.09 4.12
C ARG A 43 20.44 7.62 4.23
N PRO A 44 21.50 7.28 5.00
CA PRO A 44 21.93 5.89 5.21
C PRO A 44 20.87 5.04 5.91
N MET A 45 20.01 5.66 6.73
CA MET A 45 18.81 5.05 7.28
C MET A 45 17.63 5.98 7.03
N LYS A 46 16.61 5.47 6.36
CA LYS A 46 15.35 6.18 6.14
C LYS A 46 14.35 5.72 7.18
N VAL A 47 14.02 6.61 8.10
CA VAL A 47 12.84 6.45 8.94
C VAL A 47 11.66 6.99 8.13
N VAL A 48 10.63 6.17 7.97
CA VAL A 48 9.40 6.58 7.32
C VAL A 48 8.75 7.63 8.22
N GLU A 49 8.80 8.90 7.82
CA GLU A 49 8.13 10.00 8.53
C GLU A 49 6.62 10.02 8.19
N ASP A 50 6.29 9.65 6.95
CA ASP A 50 4.93 9.55 6.42
C ASP A 50 4.67 8.14 5.88
N ALA A 51 3.77 7.41 6.53
CA ALA A 51 3.46 6.02 6.22
C ALA A 51 2.28 5.88 5.23
N ARG A 52 2.08 6.85 4.33
CA ARG A 52 1.11 6.73 3.23
C ARG A 52 1.52 5.62 2.26
N VAL A 53 0.55 4.80 1.86
CA VAL A 53 0.78 3.66 0.94
C VAL A 53 -0.21 3.62 -0.22
N ARG A 54 0.19 3.00 -1.33
CA ARG A 54 -0.67 2.65 -2.46
C ARG A 54 -0.50 1.18 -2.82
N LEU A 55 -1.60 0.52 -3.14
CA LEU A 55 -1.61 -0.81 -3.72
C LEU A 55 -1.33 -0.71 -5.23
N ILE A 56 -0.42 -1.53 -5.73
CA ILE A 56 0.00 -1.57 -7.14
C ILE A 56 -0.11 -3.00 -7.70
N ASP A 57 0.12 -3.13 -9.01
CA ASP A 57 0.12 -4.39 -9.75
C ASP A 57 -1.25 -5.11 -9.77
N LEU A 58 -2.11 -4.66 -10.67
CA LEU A 58 -3.42 -5.27 -10.95
C LEU A 58 -3.35 -6.33 -12.06
N GLY A 59 -2.16 -6.80 -12.44
CA GLY A 59 -2.00 -7.72 -13.57
C GLY A 59 -2.65 -9.10 -13.36
N SER A 60 -2.82 -9.50 -12.10
CA SER A 60 -3.50 -10.73 -11.69
C SER A 60 -4.92 -10.50 -11.17
N ALA A 61 -5.42 -9.26 -11.22
CA ALA A 61 -6.75 -8.95 -10.71
C ALA A 61 -7.84 -9.65 -11.52
N THR A 62 -8.87 -10.16 -10.83
CA THR A 62 -10.00 -10.90 -11.43
C THR A 62 -11.34 -10.39 -10.91
N PHE A 63 -12.40 -10.67 -11.65
CA PHE A 63 -13.78 -10.33 -11.29
C PHE A 63 -14.48 -11.45 -10.52
#